data_AF-A0ABD3W8Q8-F1
#
_entry.id   AF-A0ABD3W8Q8-F1
#
_cell.length_a   1.000
_cell.length_b   1.000
_cell.length_c   1.000
_cell.angle_alpha   90.00
_cell.angle_beta   90.00
_cell.angle_gamma   90.00
#
_symmetry.space_group_name_H-M   'P 1'
#
loop_
_entity.id
_entity.type
_entity.pdbx_description
1 polymer ?
#
loop_
_entity_poly.entity_id
_entity_poly.type
_entity_poly.pdbx_seq_one_letter_code
_entity_poly.pdbx_strand_id
1 'polypeptide(L)'
;MRTGFKINCGIEVENWTKFPFSDPVVRIFAGALSTPPGNILPSKKEAMVARKSSDSATGTFGTVSWLVEGQARRIVLMWAAPYDFNLFSNWLG
;
A
#
# COMPACT_ATOMS: atom_id res chain seq x y z
N MET A 1 0.66 13.87 -8.96
CA MET A 1 0.56 13.13 -10.25
C MET A 1 -0.87 12.61 -10.37
N ARG A 2 -1.67 13.11 -11.32
CA ARG A 2 -3.08 12.72 -11.47
C ARG A 2 -3.15 11.60 -12.50
N THR A 3 -3.26 10.36 -12.03
CA THR A 3 -3.46 9.22 -12.93
C THR A 3 -4.93 9.27 -13.40
N GLY A 4 -5.22 8.95 -14.66
CA GLY A 4 -6.59 9.01 -15.22
C GLY A 4 -7.58 8.00 -14.62
N PHE A 5 -7.19 7.29 -13.55
CA PHE A 5 -8.02 6.29 -12.89
C PHE A 5 -8.97 6.93 -11.88
N LYS A 6 -10.22 6.47 -11.88
CA LYS A 6 -11.25 6.95 -10.94
C LYS A 6 -10.93 6.65 -9.47
N ILE A 7 -10.20 5.56 -9.20
CA ILE A 7 -9.82 5.13 -7.85
C ILE A 7 -8.30 5.02 -7.77
N ASN A 8 -7.72 5.80 -6.86
CA ASN A 8 -6.31 5.78 -6.48
C ASN A 8 -6.19 5.80 -4.95
N CYS A 9 -5.20 5.10 -4.42
CA CYS A 9 -4.88 5.03 -3.01
C CYS A 9 -3.38 5.29 -2.86
N GLY A 10 -3.03 6.46 -2.33
CA GLY A 10 -1.66 6.79 -1.93
C GLY A 10 -1.46 6.42 -0.47
N ILE A 11 -0.42 5.66 -0.17
CA ILE A 11 -0.11 5.19 1.18
C ILE A 11 1.31 5.64 1.50
N GLU A 12 1.45 6.48 2.51
CA GLU A 12 2.72 6.88 3.09
C GLU A 12 2.97 6.10 4.37
N VAL A 13 4.16 5.53 4.51
CA VAL A 13 4.60 4.84 5.73
C VAL A 13 5.87 5.50 6.21
N GLU A 14 5.87 5.93 7.47
CA GLU A 14 7.02 6.54 8.13
C GLU A 14 7.59 5.60 9.19
N ASN A 15 8.90 5.39 9.14
CA ASN A 15 9.59 4.50 10.06
C ASN A 15 10.18 5.28 11.24
N TRP A 16 9.43 5.33 12.34
CA TRP A 16 9.88 5.90 13.62
C TRP A 16 10.63 4.90 14.51
N THR A 17 11.04 3.76 13.97
CA THR A 17 11.85 2.78 14.69
C THR A 17 13.33 2.98 14.38
N LYS A 18 14.20 2.37 15.19
CA LYS A 18 15.65 2.33 14.91
C LYS A 18 16.05 1.28 13.87
N PHE A 19 15.11 0.48 13.38
CA PHE A 19 15.39 -0.65 12.50
C PHE A 19 14.95 -0.34 11.07
N PRO A 20 15.78 -0.58 10.04
CA PRO A 20 15.33 -0.49 8.65
C PRO A 20 14.19 -1.46 8.35
N PHE A 21 13.25 -1.03 7.50
CA PHE A 21 12.24 -1.89 6.90
C PHE A 21 12.69 -2.27 5.49
N SER A 22 12.90 -3.55 5.24
CA SER A 22 13.44 -4.07 3.97
C SER A 22 12.55 -5.17 3.38
N ASP A 23 12.89 -5.62 2.17
CA ASP A 23 12.19 -6.69 1.46
C ASP A 23 10.67 -6.43 1.34
N PRO A 24 10.26 -5.33 0.65
CA PRO A 24 8.86 -5.01 0.47
C PRO A 24 8.17 -6.10 -0.36
N VAL A 25 7.14 -6.72 0.21
CA VAL A 25 6.31 -7.71 -0.47
C VAL A 25 4.88 -7.21 -0.55
N VAL A 26 4.39 -7.04 -1.77
CA VAL A 26 3.01 -6.64 -2.05
C VAL A 26 2.19 -7.84 -2.54
N ARG A 27 1.02 -8.03 -1.93
CA ARG A 27 -0.01 -8.97 -2.41
C ARG A 27 -1.24 -8.17 -2.79
N ILE A 28 -1.51 -8.11 -4.09
CA ILE A 28 -2.66 -7.39 -4.63
C ILE A 28 -3.81 -8.38 -4.78
N PHE A 29 -4.94 -8.08 -4.16
CA PHE A 29 -6.17 -8.85 -4.37
C PHE A 29 -7.01 -8.22 -5.51
N ALA A 30 -7.06 -6.89 -5.59
CA ALA A 30 -7.58 -6.19 -6.77
C ALA A 30 -6.88 -4.85 -7.02
N GLY A 31 -6.87 -4.46 -8.29
CA GLY A 31 -6.19 -3.27 -8.77
C GLY A 31 -4.77 -3.56 -9.23
N ALA A 32 -3.93 -2.53 -9.26
CA ALA A 32 -2.50 -2.66 -9.51
C ALA A 32 -1.72 -1.53 -8.83
N LEU A 33 -0.40 -1.64 -8.82
CA LEU A 33 0.49 -0.57 -8.37
C LEU A 33 0.79 0.40 -9.52
N SER A 34 0.70 1.69 -9.24
CA SER A 34 1.28 2.76 -10.05
C SER A 34 2.69 3.10 -9.57
N THR A 35 2.92 3.03 -8.26
CA THR A 35 4.24 3.24 -7.65
C THR A 35 4.44 2.13 -6.63
N PRO A 36 5.45 1.24 -6.81
CA PRO A 36 5.73 0.17 -5.86
C PRO A 36 6.35 0.73 -4.57
N PRO A 37 6.19 0.05 -3.43
CA PRO A 37 6.86 0.41 -2.18
C PRO A 37 8.37 0.14 -2.25
N GLY A 38 9.15 0.99 -1.57
CA GLY A 38 10.58 0.81 -1.36
C GLY A 38 10.93 0.36 0.06
N ASN A 39 12.23 0.22 0.33
CA ASN A 39 12.76 0.05 1.68
C ASN A 39 12.63 1.36 2.47
N ILE A 40 12.39 1.29 3.78
CA ILE A 40 12.18 2.46 4.63
C ILE A 40 13.24 2.50 5.73
N LEU A 41 14.22 3.40 5.59
CA LEU A 41 15.26 3.60 6.60
C LEU A 41 14.70 4.26 7.88
N PRO A 42 15.40 4.14 9.02
CA PRO A 42 15.04 4.86 10.24
C PRO A 42 14.87 6.37 10.01
N SER A 43 13.80 6.94 10.57
CA SER A 43 13.43 8.35 10.43
C SER A 43 13.22 8.81 8.98
N LYS A 44 12.89 7.89 8.07
CA LYS A 44 12.47 8.16 6.70
C LYS A 44 11.03 7.72 6.48
N LYS A 45 10.43 8.26 5.43
CA LYS A 45 9.13 7.84 4.92
C LYS A 45 9.25 7.42 3.47
N GLU A 46 8.39 6.49 3.08
CA GLU A 46 8.21 6.06 1.69
C GLU A 46 6.74 6.10 1.31
N ALA A 47 6.49 6.23 0.02
CA ALA A 47 5.15 6.27 -0.53
C ALA A 47 4.96 5.16 -1.57
N MET A 48 3.80 4.52 -1.53
CA MET A 48 3.31 3.67 -2.62
C MET A 48 1.97 4.18 -3.13
N VAL A 49 1.68 3.88 -4.39
CA VAL A 49 0.41 4.26 -5.02
C VAL A 49 -0.20 3.03 -5.65
N ALA A 50 -1.40 2.68 -5.18
CA ALA A 50 -2.25 1.65 -5.76
C ALA A 50 -3.43 2.30 -6.50
N ARG A 51 -3.95 1.60 -7.51
CA ARG A 51 -5.06 2.06 -8.35
C ARG A 51 -5.98 0.91 -8.72
N LYS A 52 -7.20 1.22 -9.16
CA LYS A 52 -8.06 0.22 -9.80
C LYS A 52 -7.44 -0.33 -11.10
N SER A 53 -7.85 -1.52 -11.51
CA SER A 53 -7.57 -2.05 -12.86
C SER A 53 -8.28 -1.22 -13.93
N SER A 54 -7.71 -1.07 -15.13
CA SER A 54 -8.36 -0.37 -16.25
C SER A 54 -9.71 -1.00 -16.58
N ASP A 55 -10.68 -0.17 -16.97
CA ASP A 55 -12.00 -0.58 -17.49
C ASP A 55 -12.84 -1.53 -16.61
N SER A 56 -12.44 -1.72 -15.36
CA SER A 56 -13.14 -2.55 -14.37
C SER A 56 -13.94 -1.73 -13.37
N ALA A 57 -15.09 -2.21 -12.89
CA ALA A 57 -15.85 -1.63 -11.78
C ALA A 57 -15.34 -2.10 -10.41
N THR A 58 -14.02 -2.20 -10.25
CA THR A 58 -13.36 -2.63 -9.00
C THR A 58 -12.58 -1.48 -8.37
N GLY A 59 -12.40 -1.57 -7.05
CA GLY A 59 -11.51 -0.70 -6.29
C GLY A 59 -10.04 -1.16 -6.35
N THR A 60 -9.28 -0.85 -5.30
CA THR A 60 -7.96 -1.43 -5.05
C THR A 60 -7.86 -1.93 -3.60
N PHE A 61 -7.38 -3.15 -3.43
CA PHE A 61 -7.21 -3.77 -2.12
C PHE A 61 -6.08 -4.78 -2.14
N GLY A 62 -5.37 -4.87 -1.03
CA GLY A 62 -4.21 -5.74 -0.88
C GLY A 62 -3.47 -5.53 0.43
N THR A 63 -2.30 -6.14 0.52
CA THR A 63 -1.38 -5.98 1.65
C THR A 63 0.02 -5.67 1.15
N VAL A 64 0.73 -4.80 1.87
CA VAL A 64 2.17 -4.59 1.73
C VAL A 64 2.83 -4.99 3.04
N SER A 65 4.00 -5.59 2.97
CA SER A 65 4.75 -5.97 4.17
C SER A 65 6.23 -5.74 4.01
N TRP A 66 6.91 -5.48 5.12
CA TRP A 66 8.36 -5.33 5.17
C TRP A 66 8.93 -6.20 6.28
N LEU A 67 10.10 -6.78 6.04
CA LEU A 67 10.92 -7.34 7.10
C LEU A 67 11.48 -6.19 7.96
N VAL A 68 11.46 -6.37 9.27
CA VAL A 68 12.12 -5.43 10.19
C VAL A 68 13.53 -5.94 10.43
N GLU A 69 14.54 -5.25 9.91
CA GLU A 69 15.92 -5.72 9.96
C GLU A 69 16.43 -5.89 11.40
N GLY A 70 17.16 -6.98 11.64
CA GLY A 70 17.61 -7.36 12.97
C GLY A 70 16.47 -7.79 13.91
N GLN A 71 15.26 -7.99 13.41
CA GLN A 71 14.12 -8.50 14.15
C GLN A 71 13.48 -9.66 13.38
N ALA A 72 13.12 -10.75 14.07
CA ALA A 72 12.43 -11.88 13.45
C ALA A 72 10.93 -11.60 13.24
N ARG A 73 10.59 -10.45 12.64
CA ARG A 73 9.20 -10.00 12.44
C ARG A 73 9.03 -9.22 11.15
N ARG A 74 7.81 -9.21 10.63
CA ARG A 74 7.38 -8.38 9.51
C ARG A 74 6.30 -7.41 9.99
N ILE A 75 6.33 -6.19 9.49
CA ILE A 75 5.17 -5.29 9.54
C ILE A 75 4.30 -5.59 8.32
N VAL A 76 2.99 -5.62 8.49
CA VAL A 76 2.03 -5.86 7.42
C VAL A 76 1.00 -4.73 7.49
N LEU A 77 0.77 -4.08 6.36
CA LEU A 77 -0.25 -3.06 6.19
C LEU A 77 -1.23 -3.55 5.13
N MET A 78 -2.51 -3.57 5.47
CA MET A 78 -3.62 -3.85 4.57
C MET A 78 -4.29 -2.55 4.16
N TRP A 79 -4.68 -2.46 2.89
CA TRP A 79 -5.53 -1.38 2.41
C TRP A 79 -6.72 -1.92 1.63
N ALA A 80 -7.84 -1.21 1.71
CA ALA A 80 -8.97 -1.38 0.81
C ALA A 80 -9.61 -0.02 0.49
N ALA A 81 -9.65 0.32 -0.79
CA ALA A 81 -10.36 1.47 -1.34
C ALA A 81 -11.37 0.97 -2.38
N PRO A 82 -12.68 0.89 -2.04
CA PRO A 82 -13.69 0.31 -2.91
C PRO A 82 -14.02 1.23 -4.10
N TYR A 83 -14.68 0.67 -5.10
CA TYR A 83 -15.26 1.44 -6.21
C TYR A 83 -16.60 2.08 -5.83
N ASP A 84 -17.45 1.32 -5.12
CA ASP A 84 -18.79 1.74 -4.73
C ASP A 84 -18.88 2.01 -3.23
N PHE A 85 -19.14 3.27 -2.88
CA PHE A 85 -19.26 3.72 -1.49
C PHE A 85 -20.68 3.58 -0.93
N ASN A 86 -21.67 3.18 -1.73
CA ASN A 86 -23.01 2.87 -1.22
C ASN A 86 -23.02 1.55 -0.43
N LEU A 87 -22.08 0.64 -0.73
CA LEU A 87 -22.01 -0.70 -0.15
C LEU A 87 -20.77 -0.90 0.74
N PHE A 88 -19.69 -0.17 0.49
CA PHE A 88 -18.40 -0.38 1.14
C PHE A 88 -17.77 0.93 1.61
N SER A 89 -16.77 0.82 2.48
CA SER A 89 -15.97 1.95 2.98
C SER A 89 -14.48 1.67 2.81
N ASN A 90 -13.67 2.72 2.93
CA ASN A 90 -12.22 2.55 2.97
C ASN A 90 -11.81 1.83 4.26
N TRP A 91 -10.80 0.96 4.17
CA TRP A 91 -10.18 0.31 5.31
C TRP A 91 -8.65 0.41 5.22
N LEU A 92 -8.02 0.60 6.37
CA LEU A 92 -6.58 0.56 6.57
C LEU A 92 -6.33 -0.20 7.88
N GLY A 93 -5.39 -1.15 7.86
CA GLY A 93 -5.08 -1.98 9.03
C GLY A 93 -3.68 -2.57 9.00
#